data_AF-A0A4Q2SJJ1-F1
#
_entry.id   AF-A0A4Q2SJJ1-F1
#
_cell.length_a   1.000
_cell.length_b   1.000
_cell.length_c   1.000
_cell.angle_alpha   90.00
_cell.angle_beta   90.00
_cell.angle_gamma   90.00
#
_symmetry.space_group_name_H-M   'P 1'
#
loop_
_entity.id
_entity.type
_entity.pdbx_description
1 polymer ?
#
loop_
_entity_poly.entity_id
_entity_poly.type
_entity_poly.pdbx_seq_one_letter_code
_entity_poly.pdbx_strand_id
1 'polypeptide(L)'
;MWESPTTLWRRLNLGREEYIQRLVTTLILDGDPPPWNTPRSPGDSGRRFLQLLDEAAHGTHSRGPSTGPLETFIDEYLLPKLEDDAANGWPDWAVLGPARVWIIELKTEAGSHRSDQLPYYLRLAAAAHPNCSLDLTYITGRLAKPAPTLLDGQRYSHLTWDKVLPLIEGTWGDDTRPEVAAYMEMLTMLVSNLGELRPSEQRQMVVGQLDEVDTGRTSELEVAEKSATPRPAIATSQELPDVIALARATATDGHQRAVGAKDPEDLEALHDRALAEIGSLGPDDATRFVLPWLWDATRTGGRAVTAEGEEFGYELRFSRYKKLQVRA
;
A
#
# COMPACT_ATOMS: atom_id res chain seq x y z
N MET A 1 -0.09 26.48 -4.17
CA MET A 1 1.37 26.26 -4.07
C MET A 1 1.55 24.79 -3.76
N TRP A 2 2.20 24.02 -4.65
CA TRP A 2 2.36 22.59 -4.44
C TRP A 2 3.43 22.33 -3.39
N GLU A 3 3.18 21.38 -2.49
CA GLU A 3 4.21 20.89 -1.58
C GLU A 3 5.31 20.18 -2.38
N SER A 4 6.58 20.39 -2.01
CA SER A 4 7.69 19.64 -2.60
C SER A 4 7.44 18.13 -2.49
N PRO A 5 7.66 17.33 -3.55
CA PRO A 5 7.49 15.88 -3.52
C PRO A 5 8.21 15.22 -2.34
N THR A 6 9.46 15.60 -2.06
CA THR A 6 10.26 15.01 -0.98
C THR A 6 9.66 15.28 0.39
N THR A 7 9.19 16.51 0.64
CA THR A 7 8.52 16.90 1.89
C THR A 7 7.21 16.13 2.04
N LEU A 8 6.42 16.03 0.96
CA LEU A 8 5.17 15.28 0.92
C LEU A 8 5.38 13.81 1.30
N TRP A 9 6.39 13.13 0.72
CA TRP A 9 6.67 11.73 1.02
C TRP A 9 7.09 11.53 2.48
N ARG A 10 7.97 12.40 2.98
CA ARG A 10 8.43 12.36 4.37
C ARG A 10 7.27 12.50 5.35
N ARG A 11 6.39 13.49 5.11
CA ARG A 11 5.29 13.83 6.00
C ARG A 11 4.19 12.78 6.03
N LEU A 12 3.82 12.24 4.86
CA LEU A 12 2.68 11.32 4.75
C LEU A 12 3.06 9.85 4.99
N ASN A 13 4.35 9.51 4.98
CA ASN A 13 4.83 8.15 5.20
C ASN A 13 4.25 7.10 4.23
N LEU A 14 3.89 7.51 3.01
CA LEU A 14 3.23 6.67 2.01
C LEU A 14 4.11 5.51 1.53
N GLY A 15 3.45 4.43 1.13
CA GLY A 15 4.05 3.39 0.29
C GLY A 15 4.44 3.94 -1.09
N ARG A 16 5.24 3.18 -1.84
CA ARG A 16 5.68 3.61 -3.19
C ARG A 16 4.51 3.76 -4.16
N GLU A 17 3.60 2.80 -4.16
CA GLU A 17 2.37 2.81 -4.98
C GLU A 17 1.53 4.06 -4.71
N GLU A 18 1.13 4.24 -3.45
CA GLU A 18 0.35 5.39 -2.96
C GLU A 18 1.05 6.72 -3.25
N TYR A 19 2.39 6.76 -3.17
CA TYR A 19 3.14 7.97 -3.44
C TYR A 19 3.15 8.31 -4.93
N ILE A 20 3.38 7.34 -5.83
CA ILE A 20 3.27 7.56 -7.28
C ILE A 20 1.85 8.00 -7.64
N GLN A 21 0.83 7.33 -7.10
CA GLN A 21 -0.57 7.71 -7.27
C GLN A 21 -0.78 9.17 -6.86
N ARG A 22 -0.31 9.56 -5.66
CA ARG A 22 -0.44 10.93 -5.14
C ARG A 22 0.20 11.96 -6.08
N LEU A 23 1.42 11.70 -6.57
CA LEU A 23 2.13 12.60 -7.47
C LEU A 23 1.37 12.77 -8.81
N VAL A 24 0.92 11.68 -9.40
CA VAL A 24 0.17 11.73 -10.67
C VAL A 24 -1.21 12.38 -10.47
N THR A 25 -1.89 12.11 -9.36
CA THR A 25 -3.16 12.78 -9.03
C THR A 25 -2.97 14.29 -8.92
N THR A 26 -1.89 14.77 -8.27
CA THR A 26 -1.59 16.22 -8.21
C THR A 26 -1.44 16.82 -9.61
N LEU A 27 -0.73 16.13 -10.51
CA LEU A 27 -0.55 16.56 -11.90
C LEU A 27 -1.87 16.58 -12.67
N ILE A 28 -2.70 15.53 -12.53
CA ILE A 28 -4.00 15.42 -13.21
C ILE A 28 -4.93 16.56 -12.79
N LEU A 29 -4.95 16.90 -11.51
CA LEU A 29 -5.86 17.90 -10.96
C LEU A 29 -5.31 19.33 -11.00
N ASP A 30 -4.05 19.50 -11.41
CA ASP A 30 -3.33 20.78 -11.38
C ASP A 30 -3.36 21.43 -9.97
N GLY A 31 -3.28 20.60 -8.92
CA GLY A 31 -3.50 21.05 -7.55
C GLY A 31 -3.47 19.93 -6.52
N ASP A 32 -3.72 20.28 -5.26
CA ASP A 32 -3.69 19.32 -4.15
C ASP A 32 -4.73 18.21 -4.34
N PRO A 33 -4.35 16.94 -4.17
CA PRO A 33 -5.32 15.86 -4.31
C PRO A 33 -6.38 15.93 -3.21
N PRO A 34 -7.66 15.73 -3.56
CA PRO A 34 -8.79 15.92 -2.68
C PRO A 34 -8.87 14.82 -1.61
N PRO A 35 -9.84 14.89 -0.69
CA PRO A 35 -10.24 13.71 0.08
C PRO A 35 -10.62 12.56 -0.84
N TRP A 36 -10.43 11.33 -0.37
CA TRP A 36 -10.77 10.11 -1.09
C TRP A 36 -12.22 10.11 -1.59
N ASN A 37 -12.43 9.47 -2.74
CA ASN A 37 -13.73 9.34 -3.40
C ASN A 37 -14.43 10.68 -3.68
N THR A 38 -13.68 11.76 -3.88
CA THR A 38 -14.25 13.09 -4.18
C THR A 38 -14.16 13.41 -5.67
N PRO A 39 -15.30 13.65 -6.35
CA PRO A 39 -15.34 14.12 -7.72
C PRO A 39 -14.58 15.43 -7.95
N ARG A 40 -13.72 15.43 -8.97
CA ARG A 40 -13.02 16.62 -9.46
C ARG A 40 -12.97 16.62 -10.98
N SER A 41 -13.00 17.81 -11.57
CA SER A 41 -12.64 17.95 -12.97
C SER A 41 -11.12 17.99 -13.08
N PRO A 42 -10.49 17.22 -13.99
CA PRO A 42 -9.06 17.36 -14.24
C PRO A 42 -8.70 18.78 -14.71
N GLY A 43 -7.44 19.18 -14.57
CA GLY A 43 -6.89 20.33 -15.27
C GLY A 43 -6.77 20.07 -16.77
N ASP A 44 -6.38 21.07 -17.56
CA ASP A 44 -6.27 20.91 -19.02
C ASP A 44 -5.18 19.90 -19.41
N SER A 45 -4.00 19.97 -18.80
CA SER A 45 -2.95 18.96 -18.97
C SER A 45 -3.39 17.60 -18.46
N GLY A 46 -4.11 17.53 -17.33
CA GLY A 46 -4.68 16.28 -16.82
C GLY A 46 -5.66 15.62 -17.78
N ARG A 47 -6.55 16.40 -18.41
CA ARG A 47 -7.45 15.91 -19.47
C ARG A 47 -6.66 15.34 -20.64
N ARG A 48 -5.60 16.03 -21.08
CA ARG A 48 -4.72 15.56 -22.16
C ARG A 48 -4.05 14.24 -21.80
N PHE A 49 -3.49 14.13 -20.59
CA PHE A 49 -2.88 12.87 -20.13
C PHE A 49 -3.87 11.72 -20.10
N LEU A 50 -5.06 11.94 -19.50
CA LEU A 50 -6.11 10.91 -19.45
C LEU A 50 -6.56 10.48 -20.85
N GLN A 51 -6.61 11.41 -21.81
CA GLN A 51 -6.86 11.06 -23.22
C GLN A 51 -5.74 10.20 -23.81
N LEU A 52 -4.48 10.56 -23.62
CA LEU A 52 -3.34 9.78 -24.13
C LEU A 52 -3.29 8.39 -23.49
N LEU A 53 -3.59 8.30 -22.20
CA LEU A 53 -3.67 7.03 -21.47
C LEU A 53 -4.83 6.16 -21.97
N ASP A 54 -6.00 6.75 -22.23
CA ASP A 54 -7.15 6.05 -22.82
C ASP A 54 -6.83 5.51 -24.20
N GLU A 55 -6.19 6.32 -25.05
CA GLU A 55 -5.76 5.92 -26.40
C GLU A 55 -4.70 4.80 -26.34
N ALA A 56 -3.77 4.86 -25.38
CA ALA A 56 -2.77 3.80 -25.19
C ALA A 56 -3.39 2.50 -24.66
N ALA A 57 -4.40 2.60 -23.78
CA ALA A 57 -5.05 1.45 -23.16
C ALA A 57 -6.05 0.78 -24.10
N HIS A 58 -6.87 1.57 -24.80
CA HIS A 58 -8.05 1.09 -25.52
C HIS A 58 -8.05 1.45 -27.01
N GLY A 59 -7.08 2.22 -27.51
CA GLY A 59 -6.96 2.63 -28.91
C GLY A 59 -7.80 3.86 -29.27
N THR A 60 -7.50 4.46 -30.42
CA THR A 60 -8.14 5.70 -30.91
C THR A 60 -9.57 5.53 -31.40
N HIS A 61 -9.91 4.34 -31.93
CA HIS A 61 -11.24 4.03 -32.47
C HIS A 61 -12.27 3.63 -31.41
N SER A 62 -11.86 3.63 -30.14
CA SER A 62 -12.68 3.23 -29.01
C SER A 62 -13.69 4.28 -28.56
N ARG A 63 -13.61 5.49 -29.11
CA ARG A 63 -14.63 6.52 -28.94
C ARG A 63 -15.76 6.27 -29.93
N GLY A 64 -16.70 5.41 -29.55
CA GLY A 64 -17.99 5.40 -30.22
C GLY A 64 -18.61 6.80 -30.20
N PRO A 65 -19.49 7.15 -31.15
CA PRO A 65 -20.10 8.49 -31.24
C PRO A 65 -20.88 8.93 -29.98
N SER A 66 -21.10 8.05 -29.01
CA SER A 66 -21.77 8.35 -27.73
C SER A 66 -20.83 8.55 -26.53
N THR A 67 -19.51 8.44 -26.69
CA THR A 67 -18.59 8.73 -25.59
C THR A 67 -18.37 10.25 -25.53
N GLY A 68 -19.25 10.94 -24.81
CA GLY A 68 -19.02 12.32 -24.40
C GLY A 68 -17.67 12.48 -23.68
N PRO A 69 -17.22 13.71 -23.43
CA PRO A 69 -15.96 13.94 -22.72
C PRO A 69 -16.00 13.23 -21.36
N LEU A 70 -14.84 12.69 -20.96
CA LEU A 70 -14.61 12.23 -19.61
C LEU A 70 -14.46 13.47 -18.72
N GLU A 71 -15.45 13.73 -17.88
CA GLU A 71 -15.59 15.02 -17.18
C GLU A 71 -15.12 14.96 -15.73
N THR A 72 -15.27 13.79 -15.09
CA THR A 72 -15.04 13.63 -13.67
C THR A 72 -13.95 12.61 -13.41
N PHE A 73 -12.90 13.03 -12.71
CA PHE A 73 -11.87 12.18 -12.15
C PHE A 73 -12.10 12.01 -10.65
N ILE A 74 -11.85 10.80 -10.14
CA ILE A 74 -11.97 10.45 -8.74
C ILE A 74 -10.72 9.67 -8.32
N ASP A 75 -10.05 10.14 -7.28
CA ASP A 75 -8.97 9.45 -6.58
C ASP A 75 -9.57 8.57 -5.47
N GLU A 76 -9.09 7.33 -5.32
CA GLU A 76 -9.59 6.33 -4.37
C GLU A 76 -11.10 6.12 -4.52
N TYR A 77 -11.52 5.59 -5.67
CA TYR A 77 -12.93 5.52 -6.04
C TYR A 77 -13.69 4.47 -5.22
N LEU A 78 -14.77 4.85 -4.56
CA LEU A 78 -15.58 3.89 -3.80
C LEU A 78 -16.54 3.15 -4.73
N LEU A 79 -16.32 1.85 -4.87
CA LEU A 79 -17.29 0.90 -5.42
C LEU A 79 -18.06 0.22 -4.29
N PRO A 80 -19.38 0.47 -4.13
CA PRO A 80 -20.16 -0.14 -3.06
C PRO A 80 -20.18 -1.66 -3.15
N LYS A 81 -20.05 -2.33 -2.01
CA LYS A 81 -20.27 -3.78 -1.88
C LYS A 81 -21.70 -4.17 -2.28
N LEU A 82 -21.87 -5.39 -2.80
CA LEU A 82 -23.19 -5.92 -3.21
C LEU A 82 -23.89 -6.71 -2.10
N GLU A 83 -23.12 -7.22 -1.15
CA GLU A 83 -23.57 -8.10 -0.08
C GLU A 83 -23.07 -7.51 1.25
N ASP A 84 -23.82 -7.70 2.34
CA ASP A 84 -23.55 -7.04 3.62
C ASP A 84 -22.23 -7.49 4.27
N ASP A 85 -21.79 -8.72 4.00
CA ASP A 85 -20.54 -9.31 4.49
C ASP A 85 -19.34 -9.08 3.54
N ALA A 86 -19.58 -8.59 2.32
CA ALA A 86 -18.56 -8.30 1.35
C ALA A 86 -17.81 -6.98 1.66
N ALA A 87 -16.65 -6.79 1.01
CA ALA A 87 -15.87 -5.55 1.13
C ALA A 87 -16.26 -4.56 0.03
N ASN A 88 -16.17 -3.26 0.29
CA ASN A 88 -16.20 -2.28 -0.80
C ASN A 88 -14.97 -2.45 -1.70
N GLY A 89 -15.09 -2.06 -2.96
CA GLY A 89 -13.94 -1.88 -3.85
C GLY A 89 -13.40 -0.46 -3.73
N TRP A 90 -12.09 -0.33 -3.86
CA TRP A 90 -11.38 0.94 -3.83
C TRP A 90 -10.32 0.92 -4.94
N PRO A 91 -10.70 1.08 -6.22
CA PRO A 91 -9.73 1.27 -7.27
C PRO A 91 -9.01 2.61 -7.11
N ASP A 92 -7.73 2.63 -7.46
CA ASP A 92 -6.89 3.81 -7.24
C ASP A 92 -7.44 5.05 -7.94
N TRP A 93 -7.90 4.93 -9.20
CA TRP A 93 -8.61 6.00 -9.90
C TRP A 93 -9.88 5.53 -10.62
N ALA A 94 -10.79 6.48 -10.83
CA ALA A 94 -11.88 6.36 -11.79
C ALA A 94 -12.06 7.64 -12.61
N VAL A 95 -12.46 7.47 -13.87
CA VAL A 95 -12.88 8.56 -14.75
C VAL A 95 -14.31 8.28 -15.24
N LEU A 96 -15.23 9.17 -14.91
CA LEU A 96 -16.65 9.03 -15.18
C LEU A 96 -17.08 9.94 -16.33
N GLY A 97 -17.86 9.37 -17.26
CA GLY A 97 -18.61 10.09 -18.28
C GLY A 97 -20.06 9.61 -18.35
N PRO A 98 -20.91 10.25 -19.18
CA PRO A 98 -22.36 9.98 -19.17
C PRO A 98 -22.77 8.54 -19.51
N ALA A 99 -21.95 7.82 -20.28
CA ALA A 99 -22.23 6.46 -20.75
C ALA A 99 -21.05 5.50 -20.52
N ARG A 100 -20.05 5.92 -19.75
CA ARG A 100 -18.78 5.19 -19.59
C ARG A 100 -18.21 5.40 -18.20
N VAL A 101 -17.74 4.30 -17.61
CA VAL A 101 -16.93 4.32 -16.40
C VAL A 101 -15.60 3.66 -16.70
N TRP A 102 -14.53 4.40 -16.47
CA TRP A 102 -13.17 3.91 -16.64
C TRP A 102 -12.48 3.79 -15.29
N ILE A 103 -12.18 2.57 -14.89
CA ILE A 103 -11.46 2.22 -13.66
C ILE A 103 -9.99 2.02 -13.99
N ILE A 104 -9.12 2.59 -13.16
CA ILE A 104 -7.68 2.43 -13.31
C ILE A 104 -7.13 1.93 -11.98
N GLU A 105 -6.46 0.78 -12.03
CA GLU A 105 -5.78 0.18 -10.88
C GLU A 105 -4.28 0.19 -11.14
N LEU A 106 -3.52 0.67 -10.17
CA LEU A 106 -2.08 0.84 -10.19
C LEU A 106 -1.41 -0.23 -9.33
N LYS A 107 -0.26 -0.74 -9.78
CA LYS A 107 0.61 -1.56 -8.95
C LYS A 107 2.07 -1.20 -9.17
N THR A 108 2.85 -1.08 -8.10
CA THR A 108 4.30 -0.89 -8.21
C THR A 108 5.08 -2.18 -7.97
N GLU A 109 4.51 -3.14 -7.24
CA GLU A 109 5.15 -4.40 -6.88
C GLU A 109 4.38 -5.61 -7.41
N ALA A 110 5.10 -6.70 -7.71
CA ALA A 110 4.46 -7.96 -8.08
C ALA A 110 3.63 -8.57 -6.94
N GLY A 111 4.05 -8.34 -5.69
CA GLY A 111 3.44 -8.90 -4.48
C GLY A 111 2.13 -8.21 -4.04
N SER A 112 1.82 -7.01 -4.56
CA SER A 112 0.56 -6.32 -4.23
C SER A 112 -0.62 -6.80 -5.08
N HIS A 113 -0.38 -7.63 -6.11
CA HIS A 113 -1.44 -8.18 -6.95
C HIS A 113 -2.26 -9.27 -6.22
N ARG A 114 -3.58 -9.13 -6.29
CA ARG A 114 -4.53 -10.19 -5.88
C ARG A 114 -5.35 -10.60 -7.10
N SER A 115 -5.41 -11.90 -7.37
CA SER A 115 -6.00 -12.44 -8.61
C SER A 115 -7.52 -12.22 -8.72
N ASP A 116 -8.20 -12.04 -7.60
CA ASP A 116 -9.64 -11.79 -7.51
C ASP A 116 -10.01 -10.30 -7.54
N GLN A 117 -9.05 -9.39 -7.36
CA GLN A 117 -9.32 -7.96 -7.22
C GLN A 117 -9.94 -7.32 -8.48
N LEU A 118 -9.33 -7.52 -9.65
CA LEU A 118 -9.81 -6.89 -10.89
C LEU A 118 -11.19 -7.45 -11.33
N PRO A 119 -11.44 -8.78 -11.32
CA PRO A 119 -12.79 -9.31 -11.53
C PRO A 119 -13.81 -8.74 -10.54
N TYR A 120 -13.40 -8.57 -9.27
CA TYR A 120 -14.28 -8.02 -8.25
C TYR A 120 -14.66 -6.57 -8.56
N TYR A 121 -13.71 -5.73 -8.94
CA TYR A 121 -13.97 -4.33 -9.32
C TYR A 121 -14.90 -4.23 -10.53
N LEU A 122 -14.70 -5.05 -11.56
CA LEU A 122 -15.60 -5.09 -12.72
C LEU A 122 -17.04 -5.46 -12.32
N ARG A 123 -17.21 -6.44 -11.42
CA ARG A 123 -18.53 -6.82 -10.90
C ARG A 123 -19.19 -5.67 -10.13
N LEU A 124 -18.47 -5.02 -9.22
CA LEU A 124 -19.02 -3.91 -8.45
C LEU A 124 -19.37 -2.71 -9.34
N ALA A 125 -18.51 -2.40 -10.31
CA ALA A 125 -18.72 -1.30 -11.24
C ALA A 125 -19.94 -1.52 -12.15
N ALA A 126 -20.15 -2.75 -12.63
CA ALA A 126 -21.32 -3.10 -13.43
C ALA A 126 -22.63 -2.93 -12.65
N ALA A 127 -22.63 -3.28 -11.37
CA ALA A 127 -23.78 -3.09 -10.52
C ALA A 127 -24.02 -1.60 -10.18
N ALA A 128 -22.95 -0.83 -9.94
CA ALA A 128 -23.06 0.60 -9.64
C ALA A 128 -23.45 1.45 -10.86
N HIS A 129 -23.10 0.99 -12.07
CA HIS A 129 -23.31 1.73 -13.33
C HIS A 129 -23.90 0.83 -14.43
N PRO A 130 -25.15 0.34 -14.26
CA PRO A 130 -25.73 -0.69 -15.13
C PRO A 130 -25.94 -0.27 -16.59
N ASN A 131 -25.91 1.04 -16.87
CA ASN A 131 -26.13 1.60 -18.22
C ASN A 131 -24.85 2.12 -18.88
N CYS A 132 -23.69 1.89 -18.26
CA CYS A 132 -22.41 2.37 -18.76
C CYS A 132 -21.57 1.24 -19.35
N SER A 133 -20.80 1.54 -20.39
CA SER A 133 -19.66 0.69 -20.75
C SER A 133 -18.59 0.80 -19.66
N LEU A 134 -17.93 -0.31 -19.35
CA LEU A 134 -16.91 -0.36 -18.30
C LEU A 134 -15.55 -0.65 -18.91
N ASP A 135 -14.59 0.19 -18.59
CA ASP A 135 -13.20 -0.05 -18.96
C ASP A 135 -12.37 -0.21 -17.71
N LEU A 136 -11.47 -1.19 -17.73
CA LEU A 136 -10.47 -1.36 -16.69
C LEU A 136 -9.08 -1.27 -17.32
N THR A 137 -8.27 -0.35 -16.82
CA THR A 137 -6.83 -0.31 -17.11
C THR A 137 -6.06 -0.71 -15.87
N TYR A 138 -5.25 -1.75 -16.00
CA TYR A 138 -4.33 -2.17 -14.96
C TYR A 138 -2.94 -1.68 -15.32
N ILE A 139 -2.34 -0.84 -14.48
CA ILE A 139 -1.00 -0.26 -14.70
C ILE A 139 -0.06 -0.89 -13.69
N THR A 140 0.96 -1.61 -14.14
CA THR A 140 1.89 -2.29 -13.24
C THR A 140 3.35 -1.95 -13.50
N GLY A 141 4.26 -2.39 -12.63
CA GLY A 141 5.66 -2.62 -13.01
C GLY A 141 5.79 -3.70 -14.11
N ARG A 142 6.96 -4.33 -14.24
CA ARG A 142 7.18 -5.46 -15.16
C ARG A 142 6.51 -6.75 -14.65
N LEU A 143 5.18 -6.75 -14.65
CA LEU A 143 4.36 -7.88 -14.24
C LEU A 143 3.58 -8.37 -15.45
N ALA A 144 3.45 -9.69 -15.62
CA ALA A 144 2.52 -10.30 -16.56
C ALA A 144 1.46 -11.06 -15.76
N LYS A 145 0.19 -10.72 -15.98
CA LYS A 145 -0.96 -11.42 -15.38
C LYS A 145 -2.01 -11.71 -16.46
N PRO A 146 -2.74 -12.83 -16.33
CA PRO A 146 -3.85 -13.10 -17.23
C PRO A 146 -4.90 -12.00 -17.09
N ALA A 147 -5.53 -11.64 -18.21
CA ALA A 147 -6.69 -10.76 -18.21
C ALA A 147 -7.84 -11.41 -17.41
N PRO A 148 -8.66 -10.61 -16.70
CA PRO A 148 -9.89 -11.12 -16.10
C PRO A 148 -10.88 -11.58 -17.18
N THR A 149 -11.84 -12.42 -16.79
CA THR A 149 -12.98 -12.72 -17.68
C THR A 149 -13.86 -11.48 -17.79
N LEU A 150 -14.20 -11.10 -19.03
CA LEU A 150 -14.99 -9.91 -19.32
C LEU A 150 -16.43 -10.27 -19.66
N LEU A 151 -17.37 -9.41 -19.24
CA LEU A 151 -18.76 -9.44 -19.67
C LEU A 151 -18.98 -8.49 -20.87
N ASP A 152 -20.14 -8.60 -21.51
CA ASP A 152 -20.55 -7.68 -22.56
C ASP A 152 -20.51 -6.22 -22.06
N GLY A 153 -19.97 -5.33 -22.89
CA GLY A 153 -19.78 -3.92 -22.54
C GLY A 153 -18.58 -3.64 -21.63
N GLN A 154 -17.77 -4.66 -21.30
CA GLN A 154 -16.53 -4.50 -20.52
C GLN A 154 -15.29 -4.60 -21.42
N ARG A 155 -14.26 -3.80 -21.12
CA ARG A 155 -12.94 -3.93 -21.73
C ARG A 155 -11.85 -3.90 -20.67
N TYR A 156 -10.74 -4.54 -21.02
CA TYR A 156 -9.56 -4.60 -20.18
C TYR A 156 -8.32 -4.24 -20.97
N SER A 157 -7.43 -3.49 -20.34
CA SER A 157 -6.08 -3.27 -20.83
C SER A 157 -5.08 -3.41 -19.70
N HIS A 158 -3.90 -3.89 -20.05
CA HIS A 158 -2.75 -3.97 -19.14
C HIS A 158 -1.62 -3.14 -19.71
N LEU A 159 -1.28 -2.07 -19.00
CA LEU A 159 -0.15 -1.22 -19.28
C LEU A 159 0.93 -1.39 -18.22
N THR A 160 2.15 -1.05 -18.59
CA THR A 160 3.30 -1.04 -17.71
C THR A 160 3.74 0.40 -17.47
N TRP A 161 4.31 0.71 -16.32
CA TRP A 161 4.73 2.07 -15.97
C TRP A 161 5.74 2.66 -16.96
N ASP A 162 6.58 1.84 -17.61
CA ASP A 162 7.48 2.25 -18.69
C ASP A 162 6.74 2.70 -19.97
N LYS A 163 5.50 2.26 -20.18
CA LYS A 163 4.63 2.76 -21.26
C LYS A 163 3.85 4.01 -20.84
N VAL A 164 3.56 4.16 -19.55
CA VAL A 164 2.79 5.29 -19.02
C VAL A 164 3.67 6.53 -18.81
N LEU A 165 4.92 6.36 -18.34
CA LEU A 165 5.83 7.47 -18.10
C LEU A 165 6.04 8.36 -19.34
N PRO A 166 6.27 7.84 -20.55
CA PRO A 166 6.35 8.68 -21.76
C PRO A 166 5.10 9.52 -22.04
N LEU A 167 3.91 9.07 -21.61
CA LEU A 167 2.66 9.83 -21.77
C LEU A 167 2.60 11.00 -20.78
N ILE A 168 3.12 10.79 -19.57
CA ILE A 168 3.27 11.83 -18.54
C ILE A 168 4.29 12.87 -19.05
N GLU A 169 5.45 12.42 -19.51
CA GLU A 169 6.50 13.28 -20.08
C GLU A 169 6.00 14.08 -21.30
N GLY A 170 5.26 13.45 -22.21
CA GLY A 170 4.65 14.13 -23.35
C GLY A 170 3.55 15.13 -23.00
N THR A 171 3.08 15.13 -21.75
CA THR A 171 2.05 16.06 -21.25
C THR A 171 2.65 17.21 -20.44
N TRP A 172 3.62 16.94 -19.58
CA TRP A 172 4.18 17.91 -18.63
C TRP A 172 5.69 18.17 -18.78
N GLY A 173 6.39 17.48 -19.68
CA GLY A 173 7.85 17.59 -19.83
C GLY A 173 8.33 18.97 -20.29
N ASP A 174 7.50 19.71 -21.01
CA ASP A 174 7.77 21.09 -21.45
C ASP A 174 7.14 22.16 -20.52
N ASP A 175 6.54 21.77 -19.40
CA ASP A 175 5.95 22.71 -18.44
C ASP A 175 7.08 23.49 -17.73
N THR A 176 7.01 24.81 -17.76
CA THR A 176 8.07 25.70 -17.23
C THR A 176 7.92 25.98 -15.74
N ARG A 177 6.83 25.53 -15.11
CA ARG A 177 6.60 25.71 -13.68
C ARG A 177 7.58 24.86 -12.87
N PRO A 178 8.39 25.46 -11.97
CA PRO A 178 9.35 24.71 -11.16
C PRO A 178 8.71 23.59 -10.32
N GLU A 179 7.48 23.80 -9.84
CA GLU A 179 6.74 22.80 -9.09
C GLU A 179 6.39 21.56 -9.92
N VAL A 180 6.02 21.74 -11.20
CA VAL A 180 5.73 20.62 -12.10
C VAL A 180 7.01 19.86 -12.42
N ALA A 181 8.09 20.57 -12.71
CA ALA A 181 9.40 19.98 -12.97
C ALA A 181 9.87 19.08 -11.81
N ALA A 182 9.68 19.51 -10.55
CA ALA A 182 10.02 18.72 -9.38
C ALA A 182 9.19 17.42 -9.26
N TYR A 183 7.89 17.47 -9.59
CA TYR A 183 7.02 16.28 -9.61
C TYR A 183 7.42 15.33 -10.73
N MET A 184 7.75 15.86 -11.91
CA MET A 184 8.21 15.08 -13.05
C MET A 184 9.54 14.38 -12.76
N GLU A 185 10.53 15.09 -12.22
CA GLU A 185 11.82 14.52 -11.83
C GLU A 185 11.64 13.36 -10.84
N MET A 186 10.80 13.57 -9.82
CA MET A 186 10.46 12.54 -8.83
C MET A 186 9.80 11.33 -9.49
N LEU A 187 8.78 11.53 -10.33
CA LEU A 187 8.08 10.44 -11.02
C LEU A 187 8.98 9.65 -11.95
N THR A 188 9.79 10.33 -12.77
CA THR A 188 10.74 9.69 -13.68
C THR A 188 11.76 8.85 -12.90
N MET A 189 12.33 9.39 -11.83
CA MET A 189 13.22 8.63 -10.95
C MET A 189 12.48 7.43 -10.34
N LEU A 190 11.24 7.62 -9.88
CA LEU A 190 10.49 6.56 -9.22
C LEU A 190 10.22 5.38 -10.12
N VAL A 191 9.62 5.67 -11.28
CA VAL A 191 9.21 4.69 -12.26
C VAL A 191 10.41 3.94 -12.85
N SER A 192 11.50 4.66 -13.13
CA SER A 192 12.71 4.07 -13.71
C SER A 192 13.38 3.06 -12.77
N ASN A 193 13.17 3.18 -11.46
CA ASN A 193 13.77 2.32 -10.44
C ASN A 193 12.82 1.22 -9.91
N LEU A 194 11.61 1.08 -10.45
CA LEU A 194 10.63 0.08 -9.95
C LEU A 194 11.15 -1.36 -9.97
N GLY A 195 12.01 -1.70 -10.93
CA GLY A 195 12.64 -3.01 -11.06
C GLY A 195 14.01 -3.15 -10.38
N GLU A 196 14.62 -2.03 -9.97
CA GLU A 196 16.01 -1.98 -9.52
C GLU A 196 16.10 -1.84 -7.99
N LEU A 197 15.20 -1.05 -7.40
CA LEU A 197 15.21 -0.75 -5.96
C LEU A 197 13.99 -1.34 -5.27
N ARG A 198 14.18 -1.83 -4.04
CA ARG A 198 13.08 -2.13 -3.13
C ARG A 198 12.39 -0.82 -2.71
N PRO A 199 11.10 -0.86 -2.34
CA PRO A 199 10.38 0.35 -1.90
C PRO A 199 11.08 1.11 -0.76
N SER A 200 11.67 0.40 0.20
CA SER A 200 12.41 0.99 1.32
C SER A 200 13.70 1.68 0.89
N GLU A 201 14.49 1.06 0.02
CA GLU A 201 15.75 1.62 -0.52
C GLU A 201 15.48 2.89 -1.32
N GLN A 202 14.47 2.85 -2.18
CA GLN A 202 14.08 3.99 -3.00
C GLN A 202 13.61 5.16 -2.15
N ARG A 203 12.85 4.88 -1.09
CA ARG A 203 12.44 5.90 -0.14
C ARG A 203 13.63 6.50 0.63
N GLN A 204 14.57 5.65 1.06
CA GLN A 204 15.80 6.11 1.71
C GLN A 204 16.65 6.98 0.78
N MET A 205 16.73 6.64 -0.52
CA MET A 205 17.42 7.43 -1.53
C MET A 205 16.83 8.84 -1.67
N VAL A 206 15.50 9.00 -1.58
CA VAL A 206 14.82 10.29 -1.76
C VAL A 206 14.78 11.13 -0.50
N VAL A 207 14.38 10.51 0.61
CA VAL A 207 14.11 11.23 1.86
C VAL A 207 15.40 11.40 2.68
N GLY A 208 16.48 10.68 2.31
CA GLY A 208 17.69 10.50 3.08
C GLY A 208 17.54 9.35 4.08
N GLN A 209 18.66 8.93 4.69
CA GLN A 209 18.55 8.30 6.01
C GLN A 209 17.78 9.29 6.89
N LEU A 210 16.79 8.80 7.64
CA LEU A 210 16.32 9.56 8.77
C LEU A 210 17.56 9.78 9.62
N ASP A 211 18.16 10.97 9.56
CA ASP A 211 19.05 11.42 10.61
C ASP A 211 18.29 11.12 11.89
N GLU A 212 18.89 10.28 12.74
CA GLU A 212 18.41 10.11 14.09
C GLU A 212 18.26 11.52 14.62
N VAL A 213 17.02 11.98 14.72
CA VAL A 213 16.71 13.14 15.52
C VAL A 213 17.09 12.69 16.90
N ASP A 214 18.32 13.02 17.27
CA ASP A 214 18.84 13.08 18.61
C ASP A 214 17.70 13.67 19.43
N THR A 215 16.99 12.80 20.15
CA THR A 215 16.07 13.21 21.20
C THR A 215 16.95 13.72 22.34
N GLY A 216 17.64 14.82 22.07
CA GLY A 216 18.33 15.68 23.00
C GLY A 216 17.27 16.27 23.92
N ARG A 217 16.85 15.46 24.88
CA ARG A 217 16.21 15.90 26.10
C ARG A 217 17.14 15.56 27.25
N THR A 218 18.27 16.25 27.29
CA THR A 218 18.93 16.58 28.54
C THR A 218 18.02 17.54 29.30
N SER A 219 17.41 17.05 30.38
CA SER A 219 17.11 17.86 31.55
C SER A 219 17.22 16.97 32.76
N GLU A 220 18.37 17.11 33.41
CA GLU A 220 18.62 16.88 34.84
C GLU A 220 17.35 16.99 35.69
N LEU A 221 17.04 15.95 36.46
CA LEU A 221 16.44 16.06 37.78
C LEU A 221 16.82 14.82 38.61
N GLU A 222 17.74 15.08 39.53
CA GLU A 222 17.87 14.51 40.88
C GLU A 222 17.89 12.99 41.09
N VAL A 223 19.11 12.56 41.38
CA VAL A 223 19.48 11.44 42.24
C VAL A 223 18.61 11.40 43.50
N ALA A 224 17.83 10.33 43.63
CA ALA A 224 17.40 9.82 44.93
C ALA A 224 17.58 8.30 44.96
N GLU A 225 18.70 7.89 45.57
CA GLU A 225 18.95 6.53 46.03
C GLU A 225 17.76 6.00 46.83
N LYS A 226 17.19 4.86 46.41
CA LYS A 226 16.47 3.96 47.30
C LYS A 226 16.71 2.50 46.91
N SER A 227 17.62 1.91 47.67
CA SER A 227 17.73 0.51 48.10
C SER A 227 17.37 -0.59 47.10
N ALA A 228 18.44 -1.18 46.58
CA ALA A 228 18.47 -2.52 46.00
C ALA A 228 17.93 -3.57 46.99
N THR A 229 17.01 -4.41 46.51
CA THR A 229 16.82 -5.77 47.01
C THR A 229 17.43 -6.74 45.99
N PRO A 230 18.17 -7.78 46.42
CA PRO A 230 18.84 -8.68 45.50
C PRO A 230 17.82 -9.63 44.88
N ARG A 231 17.70 -9.59 43.55
CA ARG A 231 16.92 -10.56 42.77
C ARG A 231 17.76 -11.83 42.63
N PRO A 232 17.25 -13.02 42.97
CA PRO A 232 18.02 -14.25 42.87
C PRO A 232 18.29 -14.60 41.40
N ALA A 233 19.52 -15.00 41.11
CA ALA A 233 19.88 -15.66 39.87
C ALA A 233 19.13 -17.00 39.81
N ILE A 234 18.31 -17.19 38.77
CA ILE A 234 17.67 -18.47 38.46
C ILE A 234 18.35 -19.09 37.24
N ALA A 235 18.56 -20.38 37.39
CA ALA A 235 19.33 -21.28 36.58
C ALA A 235 18.86 -21.36 35.12
N THR A 236 19.83 -21.63 34.27
CA THR A 236 19.75 -22.05 32.88
C THR A 236 18.94 -23.34 32.71
N SER A 237 17.68 -23.18 32.32
CA SER A 237 16.97 -24.04 31.39
C SER A 237 16.37 -23.07 30.36
N GLN A 238 16.81 -23.10 29.10
CA GLN A 238 16.20 -22.28 28.05
C GLN A 238 14.78 -22.82 27.80
N GLU A 239 13.83 -22.36 28.61
CA GLU A 239 12.41 -22.51 28.30
C GLU A 239 12.17 -21.75 27.00
N LEU A 240 11.72 -22.49 25.99
CA LEU A 240 11.29 -21.87 24.74
C LEU A 240 10.23 -20.80 25.08
N PRO A 241 10.29 -19.62 24.47
CA PRO A 241 9.33 -18.57 24.74
C PRO A 241 7.89 -19.06 24.54
N ASP A 242 7.02 -18.73 25.49
CA ASP A 242 5.60 -19.05 25.45
C ASP A 242 4.89 -18.11 24.44
N VAL A 243 4.75 -18.59 23.20
CA VAL A 243 4.15 -17.83 22.09
C VAL A 243 2.65 -17.60 22.30
N ILE A 244 1.94 -18.51 22.99
CA ILE A 244 0.52 -18.33 23.26
C ILE A 244 0.28 -17.29 24.36
N ALA A 245 1.16 -17.19 25.36
CA ALA A 245 1.10 -16.12 26.35
C ALA A 245 1.30 -14.74 25.71
N LEU A 246 2.24 -14.60 24.78
CA LEU A 246 2.43 -13.36 24.02
C LEU A 246 1.19 -13.01 23.19
N ALA A 247 0.63 -13.99 22.47
CA ALA A 247 -0.58 -13.78 21.68
C ALA A 247 -1.77 -13.34 22.55
N ARG A 248 -1.99 -13.98 23.71
CA ARG A 248 -3.05 -13.61 24.67
C ARG A 248 -2.87 -12.21 25.24
N ALA A 249 -1.63 -11.84 25.57
CA ALA A 249 -1.33 -10.50 26.05
C ALA A 249 -1.66 -9.44 24.97
N THR A 250 -1.24 -9.69 23.72
CA THR A 250 -1.58 -8.84 22.55
C THR A 250 -3.08 -8.78 22.30
N ALA A 251 -3.80 -9.89 22.46
CA ALA A 251 -5.26 -9.90 22.32
C ALA A 251 -5.94 -9.03 23.38
N THR A 252 -5.38 -9.01 24.59
CA THR A 252 -5.93 -8.28 25.74
C THR A 252 -5.80 -6.77 25.56
N ASP A 253 -4.60 -6.28 25.28
CA ASP A 253 -4.32 -4.84 25.29
C ASP A 253 -4.11 -4.22 23.90
N GLY A 254 -3.98 -5.04 22.85
CA GLY A 254 -3.74 -4.59 21.49
C GLY A 254 -2.31 -4.11 21.21
N HIS A 255 -1.40 -4.17 22.18
CA HIS A 255 0.00 -3.78 21.96
C HIS A 255 0.74 -4.88 21.20
N GLN A 256 1.49 -4.48 20.16
CA GLN A 256 2.33 -5.39 19.42
C GLN A 256 3.42 -5.95 20.33
N ARG A 257 3.66 -7.26 20.21
CA ARG A 257 4.74 -7.98 20.91
C ARG A 257 5.53 -8.79 19.90
N ALA A 258 6.72 -9.22 20.28
CA ALA A 258 7.51 -10.08 19.42
C ALA A 258 8.32 -11.09 20.23
N VAL A 259 8.76 -12.13 19.54
CA VAL A 259 9.78 -13.05 20.04
C VAL A 259 10.91 -13.15 19.02
N GLY A 260 12.14 -13.10 19.51
CA GLY A 260 13.33 -13.16 18.69
C GLY A 260 13.57 -14.54 18.07
N ALA A 261 14.19 -14.58 16.90
CA ALA A 261 14.64 -15.80 16.24
C ALA A 261 16.11 -15.65 15.81
N LYS A 262 16.88 -16.75 15.84
CA LYS A 262 18.33 -16.71 15.53
C LYS A 262 18.63 -16.81 14.04
N ASP A 263 17.75 -17.47 13.32
CA ASP A 263 17.88 -17.73 11.89
C ASP A 263 16.48 -17.90 11.26
N PRO A 264 16.39 -17.96 9.91
CA PRO A 264 15.10 -18.12 9.24
C PRO A 264 14.35 -19.42 9.56
N GLU A 265 15.06 -20.52 9.85
CA GLU A 265 14.44 -21.81 10.16
C GLU A 265 13.77 -21.78 11.53
N ASP A 266 14.45 -21.19 12.52
CA ASP A 266 13.89 -20.91 13.86
C ASP A 266 12.68 -19.97 13.78
N LEU A 267 12.75 -18.92 12.94
CA LEU A 267 11.66 -17.99 12.73
C LEU A 267 10.40 -18.67 12.14
N GLU A 268 10.59 -19.53 11.12
CA GLU A 268 9.51 -20.32 10.53
C GLU A 268 8.91 -21.32 11.53
N ALA A 269 9.75 -22.00 12.30
CA ALA A 269 9.30 -22.94 13.34
C ALA A 269 8.48 -22.24 14.44
N LEU A 270 8.89 -21.05 14.88
CA LEU A 270 8.15 -20.23 15.83
C LEU A 270 6.78 -19.80 15.28
N HIS A 271 6.74 -19.43 14.02
CA HIS A 271 5.52 -19.01 13.33
C HIS A 271 4.51 -20.14 13.20
N ASP A 272 4.95 -21.30 12.71
CA ASP A 272 4.10 -22.47 12.53
C ASP A 272 3.54 -22.96 13.86
N ARG A 273 4.38 -22.96 14.90
CA ARG A 273 3.93 -23.25 16.27
C ARG A 273 2.88 -22.25 16.75
N ALA A 274 3.11 -20.95 16.59
CA ALA A 274 2.16 -19.92 17.00
C ALA A 274 0.82 -20.04 16.26
N LEU A 275 0.84 -20.31 14.95
CA LEU A 275 -0.37 -20.54 14.17
C LEU A 275 -1.14 -21.78 14.65
N ALA A 276 -0.44 -22.89 14.89
CA ALA A 276 -1.05 -24.12 15.37
C ALA A 276 -1.70 -23.93 16.77
N GLU A 277 -0.98 -23.28 17.69
CA GLU A 277 -1.49 -23.02 19.04
C GLU A 277 -2.69 -22.08 19.03
N ILE A 278 -2.63 -20.97 18.30
CA ILE A 278 -3.76 -20.03 18.17
C ILE A 278 -4.95 -20.69 17.45
N GLY A 279 -4.69 -21.50 16.43
CA GLY A 279 -5.73 -22.23 15.68
C GLY A 279 -6.47 -23.25 16.51
N SER A 280 -5.82 -23.84 17.53
CA SER A 280 -6.41 -24.82 18.44
C SER A 280 -7.36 -24.21 19.50
N LEU A 281 -7.40 -22.87 19.62
CA LEU A 281 -8.23 -22.19 20.59
C LEU A 281 -9.72 -22.26 20.25
N GLY A 282 -10.56 -22.16 21.29
CA GLY A 282 -12.01 -22.14 21.15
C GLY A 282 -12.49 -21.00 20.23
N PRO A 283 -13.64 -21.15 19.56
CA PRO A 283 -14.06 -20.24 18.52
C PRO A 283 -14.24 -18.78 18.99
N ASP A 284 -14.57 -18.61 20.27
CA ASP A 284 -14.82 -17.32 20.92
C ASP A 284 -13.58 -16.72 21.63
N ASP A 285 -12.41 -17.36 21.52
CA ASP A 285 -11.19 -16.84 22.14
C ASP A 285 -10.67 -15.59 21.38
N ALA A 286 -10.55 -14.47 22.10
CA ALA A 286 -10.09 -13.20 21.54
C ALA A 286 -8.68 -13.27 20.93
N THR A 287 -7.88 -14.27 21.29
CA THR A 287 -6.54 -14.50 20.75
C THR A 287 -6.57 -14.87 19.26
N ARG A 288 -7.70 -15.37 18.74
CA ARG A 288 -7.86 -15.66 17.29
C ARG A 288 -7.89 -14.42 16.40
N PHE A 289 -7.98 -13.24 17.00
CA PHE A 289 -7.83 -11.95 16.34
C PHE A 289 -6.37 -11.47 16.27
N VAL A 290 -5.43 -12.23 16.83
CA VAL A 290 -4.00 -11.95 16.77
C VAL A 290 -3.38 -12.76 15.63
N LEU A 291 -2.64 -12.08 14.76
CA LEU A 291 -1.85 -12.71 13.71
C LEU A 291 -0.38 -12.74 14.14
N PRO A 292 0.24 -13.93 14.25
CA PRO A 292 1.69 -14.04 14.22
C PRO A 292 2.18 -13.78 12.79
N TRP A 293 3.17 -12.92 12.60
CA TRP A 293 3.73 -12.60 11.29
C TRP A 293 5.25 -12.43 11.35
N LEU A 294 5.93 -12.85 10.29
CA LEU A 294 7.39 -12.86 10.21
C LEU A 294 7.92 -11.45 9.99
N TRP A 295 8.79 -10.98 10.88
CA TRP A 295 9.60 -9.80 10.64
C TRP A 295 11.03 -10.20 10.31
N ASP A 296 11.46 -9.73 9.16
CA ASP A 296 12.81 -9.93 8.62
C ASP A 296 13.36 -8.54 8.29
N ALA A 297 14.45 -8.11 8.93
CA ALA A 297 15.06 -6.80 8.77
C ALA A 297 15.44 -6.49 7.31
N THR A 298 15.67 -7.51 6.50
CA THR A 298 15.97 -7.37 5.08
C THR A 298 14.71 -7.21 4.23
N ARG A 299 13.58 -7.82 4.63
CA ARG A 299 12.35 -7.82 3.81
C ARG A 299 11.27 -6.88 4.32
N THR A 300 11.40 -6.45 5.56
CA THR A 300 10.32 -5.85 6.34
C THR A 300 10.80 -4.53 6.93
N GLY A 301 9.99 -3.48 6.77
CA GLY A 301 10.31 -2.18 7.35
C GLY A 301 10.17 -2.14 8.87
N GLY A 302 10.66 -1.06 9.47
CA GLY A 302 10.61 -0.82 10.92
C GLY A 302 11.90 -1.18 11.66
N ARG A 303 11.93 -0.95 12.98
CA ARG A 303 13.03 -1.35 13.87
C ARG A 303 12.68 -2.65 14.56
N ALA A 304 13.70 -3.48 14.81
CA ALA A 304 13.56 -4.65 15.68
C ALA A 304 13.04 -4.24 17.07
N VAL A 305 12.28 -5.13 17.70
CA VAL A 305 11.79 -4.90 19.08
C VAL A 305 12.25 -5.99 20.05
N THR A 306 13.08 -6.92 19.57
CA THR A 306 13.75 -7.97 20.33
C THR A 306 15.26 -7.87 20.13
N ALA A 307 16.03 -8.44 21.06
CA ALA A 307 17.49 -8.46 20.97
C ALA A 307 17.95 -9.28 19.75
N GLU A 308 17.32 -10.43 19.49
CA GLU A 308 17.61 -11.26 18.32
C GLU A 308 17.17 -10.59 17.02
N GLY A 309 16.08 -9.83 17.02
CA GLY A 309 15.69 -9.01 15.87
C GLY A 309 16.74 -7.94 15.54
N GLU A 310 17.41 -7.40 16.56
CA GLU A 310 18.50 -6.42 16.37
C GLU A 310 19.81 -7.10 15.95
N GLU A 311 20.16 -8.24 16.55
CA GLU A 311 21.39 -8.98 16.30
C GLU A 311 21.36 -9.77 14.98
N PHE A 312 20.28 -10.50 14.73
CA PHE A 312 20.15 -11.44 13.60
C PHE A 312 19.18 -10.96 12.53
N GLY A 313 18.32 -9.98 12.81
CA GLY A 313 17.36 -9.46 11.86
C GLY A 313 16.06 -10.27 11.76
N TYR A 314 15.77 -11.15 12.72
CA TYR A 314 14.61 -12.05 12.68
C TYR A 314 13.79 -11.99 13.99
N GLU A 315 12.49 -11.74 13.87
CA GLU A 315 11.57 -11.86 15.00
C GLU A 315 10.13 -12.19 14.53
N LEU A 316 9.42 -13.00 15.30
CA LEU A 316 8.00 -13.24 15.08
C LEU A 316 7.20 -12.18 15.82
N ARG A 317 6.38 -11.41 15.11
CA ARG A 317 5.54 -10.35 15.68
C ARG A 317 4.10 -10.80 15.84
N PHE A 318 3.45 -10.28 16.87
CA PHE A 318 2.05 -10.51 17.19
C PHE A 318 1.30 -9.19 17.13
N SER A 319 0.36 -9.06 16.20
CA SER A 319 -0.48 -7.87 16.06
C SER A 319 -1.97 -8.22 16.13
N ARG A 320 -2.77 -7.38 16.79
CA ARG A 320 -4.23 -7.56 16.92
C ARG A 320 -4.97 -6.91 15.76
N TYR A 321 -5.94 -7.62 15.21
CA TYR A 321 -6.78 -7.17 14.09
C TYR A 321 -8.26 -7.10 14.48
N LYS A 322 -9.03 -6.32 13.71
CA LYS A 322 -10.49 -6.22 13.90
C LYS A 322 -11.25 -7.43 13.35
N LYS A 323 -10.62 -8.21 12.47
CA LYS A 323 -11.20 -9.40 11.84
C LYS A 323 -10.42 -10.63 12.29
N LEU A 324 -11.10 -11.77 12.37
CA LEU A 324 -10.47 -13.07 12.66
C LEU A 324 -9.35 -13.33 11.64
N GLN A 325 -8.16 -13.67 12.14
CA GLN A 325 -6.97 -13.88 11.30
C GLN A 325 -6.64 -15.37 11.16
N VAL A 326 -6.79 -16.14 12.24
CA VAL A 326 -6.49 -17.58 12.25
C VAL A 326 -7.80 -18.37 12.28
N ARG A 327 -8.10 -19.05 11.18
CA ARG A 327 -9.23 -19.99 11.08
C ARG A 327 -8.76 -21.38 11.55
N ALA A 328 -9.66 -22.10 12.20
CA ALA A 328 -9.45 -23.51 12.54
C ALA A 328 -9.61 -24.36 11.28
#